data_AF-A0A7X9PFB0-F1
#
_entry.id   AF-A0A7X9PFB0-F1
#
_cell.length_a   1.000
_cell.length_b   1.000
_cell.length_c   1.000
_cell.angle_alpha   90.00
_cell.angle_beta   90.00
_cell.angle_gamma   90.00
#
_symmetry.space_group_name_H-M   'P 1'
#
loop_
_entity.id
_entity.type
_entity.pdbx_description
1 polymer ?
#
loop_
_entity_poly.entity_id
_entity_poly.type
_entity_poly.pdbx_seq_one_letter_code
_entity_poly.pdbx_strand_id
1 'polypeptide(L)'
;DLARDLIDMYLKNSPKMLDSIHADLRTNNVDQLKTHIHTLKGSSAQLGVVGVASLCRSIEDVILEGRFSELDDLISQLDETYSKVTDYYSQRQ
;
A
#
# COMPACT_ATOMS: atom_id res chain seq x y z
N ASP A 1 18.30 -7.05 -14.73
CA ASP A 1 17.81 -8.27 -14.04
C ASP A 1 16.33 -8.06 -13.88
N LEU A 2 15.49 -8.91 -14.49
CA LEU A 2 14.05 -8.67 -14.60
C LEU A 2 13.40 -8.38 -13.24
N ALA A 3 13.84 -9.06 -12.18
CA ALA A 3 13.32 -8.83 -10.83
C ALA A 3 13.63 -7.42 -10.31
N ARG A 4 14.81 -6.87 -10.63
CA ARG A 4 15.21 -5.51 -10.26
C ARG A 4 14.38 -4.46 -10.99
N ASP A 5 14.16 -4.65 -12.29
CA ASP A 5 13.39 -3.70 -13.10
C ASP A 5 11.93 -3.63 -12.63
N LEU A 6 11.36 -4.77 -12.23
CA LEU A 6 10.00 -4.84 -11.69
C LEU A 6 9.86 -4.13 -10.33
N ILE A 7 10.84 -4.29 -9.42
CA ILE A 7 10.79 -3.57 -8.14
C ILE A 7 10.97 -2.06 -8.33
N ASP A 8 11.84 -1.63 -9.25
CA ASP A 8 12.02 -0.21 -9.56
C ASP A 8 10.74 0.42 -10.12
N MET A 9 10.04 -0.29 -11.01
CA MET A 9 8.72 0.14 -11.50
C MET A 9 7.69 0.25 -10.37
N TYR A 10 7.68 -0.72 -9.45
CA TYR A 10 6.80 -0.69 -8.29
C TYR A 10 7.09 0.51 -7.38
N LEU A 11 8.35 0.76 -7.05
CA LEU A 11 8.76 1.89 -6.19
C LEU A 11 8.46 3.24 -6.84
N LYS A 12 8.50 3.32 -8.18
CA LYS A 12 8.15 4.51 -8.93
C LYS A 12 6.63 4.78 -8.99
N ASN A 13 5.82 3.73 -9.02
CA ASN A 13 4.37 3.85 -9.23
C ASN A 13 3.57 3.89 -7.92
N SER A 14 4.03 3.20 -6.88
CA SER A 14 3.32 3.10 -5.60
C SER A 14 3.10 4.44 -4.87
N PRO A 15 3.95 5.49 -4.99
CA PRO A 15 3.68 6.77 -4.35
C PRO A 15 2.36 7.40 -4.83
N LYS A 16 2.06 7.33 -6.14
CA LYS A 16 0.78 7.81 -6.68
C LYS A 16 -0.43 7.00 -6.18
N MET A 17 -0.21 5.70 -5.93
CA MET A 17 -1.23 4.84 -5.35
C MET A 17 -1.51 5.22 -3.89
N LEU A 18 -0.46 5.49 -3.10
CA LEU A 18 -0.59 5.99 -1.73
C LEU A 18 -1.30 7.34 -1.69
N ASP A 19 -0.95 8.28 -2.57
CA ASP A 19 -1.65 9.57 -2.67
C ASP A 19 -3.16 9.40 -2.92
N SER A 20 -3.53 8.41 -3.75
CA SER A 20 -4.92 8.09 -4.07
C SER A 20 -5.65 7.46 -2.89
N ILE A 21 -5.00 6.54 -2.15
CA ILE A 21 -5.51 5.97 -0.89
C ILE A 21 -5.80 7.09 0.13
N HIS A 22 -4.87 8.03 0.29
CA HIS A 22 -5.04 9.19 1.18
C HIS A 22 -6.17 10.11 0.73
N ALA A 23 -6.34 10.32 -0.57
CA ALA A 23 -7.44 11.10 -1.11
C ALA A 23 -8.81 10.43 -0.86
N ASP A 24 -8.90 9.12 -1.06
CA ASP A 24 -10.12 8.37 -0.80
C ASP A 24 -10.50 8.38 0.68
N LEU A 25 -9.50 8.24 1.57
CA LEU A 25 -9.71 8.36 3.01
C LEU A 25 -10.27 9.73 3.39
N ARG A 26 -9.65 10.82 2.94
CA ARG A 26 -10.11 12.19 3.24
C ARG A 26 -11.50 12.50 2.70
N THR A 27 -11.88 11.87 1.59
CA THR A 27 -13.18 12.08 0.94
C THR A 27 -14.23 11.06 1.36
N ASN A 28 -13.90 10.14 2.28
CA ASN A 28 -14.73 9.00 2.68
C ASN A 28 -15.21 8.15 1.48
N ASN A 29 -14.41 8.06 0.42
CA ASN A 29 -14.73 7.29 -0.78
C ASN A 29 -14.32 5.82 -0.60
N VAL A 30 -15.09 5.08 0.20
CA VAL A 30 -14.77 3.71 0.61
C VAL A 30 -14.62 2.74 -0.56
N ASP A 31 -15.40 2.90 -1.63
CA ASP A 31 -15.35 2.02 -2.80
C ASP A 31 -14.04 2.18 -3.59
N GLN A 32 -13.59 3.43 -3.76
CA GLN A 32 -12.30 3.71 -4.37
C GLN A 32 -11.14 3.31 -3.46
N LEU A 33 -11.27 3.55 -2.15
CA LEU A 33 -10.28 3.11 -1.17
C LEU A 33 -10.04 1.60 -1.26
N LYS A 34 -11.12 0.80 -1.28
CA LYS A 34 -11.05 -0.65 -1.50
C LYS A 34 -10.29 -1.01 -2.78
N THR A 35 -10.61 -0.33 -3.87
CA THR A 35 -10.01 -0.62 -5.18
C THR A 35 -8.51 -0.33 -5.19
N HIS A 36 -8.08 0.80 -4.65
CA HIS A 36 -6.67 1.17 -4.58
C HIS A 36 -5.89 0.27 -3.60
N ILE A 37 -6.47 -0.05 -2.43
CA ILE A 37 -5.86 -0.98 -1.47
C ILE A 37 -5.72 -2.38 -2.07
N HIS A 38 -6.74 -2.89 -2.76
CA HIS A 38 -6.71 -4.18 -3.44
C HIS A 38 -5.60 -4.25 -4.50
N THR A 39 -5.48 -3.19 -5.30
CA THR A 39 -4.47 -3.07 -6.36
C THR A 39 -3.07 -3.05 -5.76
N LEU A 40 -2.85 -2.24 -4.71
CA LEU A 40 -1.57 -2.16 -4.02
C LEU A 40 -1.19 -3.53 -3.44
N LYS A 41 -2.11 -4.19 -2.72
CA LYS A 41 -1.92 -5.55 -2.18
C LYS A 41 -1.40 -6.53 -3.23
N GLY A 42 -2.06 -6.59 -4.39
CA GLY A 42 -1.70 -7.50 -5.47
C GLY A 42 -0.29 -7.23 -6.00
N SER A 43 0.04 -5.96 -6.22
CA SER A 43 1.37 -5.55 -6.71
C SER A 43 2.47 -5.84 -5.68
N SER A 44 2.21 -5.59 -4.39
CA SER A 44 3.15 -5.86 -3.30
C SER A 44 3.36 -7.37 -3.10
N ALA A 45 2.29 -8.18 -3.16
CA ALA A 45 2.39 -9.63 -3.03
C ALA A 45 3.19 -10.26 -4.18
N GLN A 46 2.95 -9.81 -5.41
CA GLN A 46 3.66 -10.30 -6.60
C GLN A 46 5.18 -10.07 -6.53
N LEU A 47 5.61 -9.02 -5.85
CA LEU A 47 7.02 -8.63 -5.72
C LEU A 47 7.65 -9.04 -4.38
N GLY A 48 6.92 -9.78 -3.55
CA GLY A 48 7.42 -10.22 -2.24
C GLY A 48 7.56 -9.08 -1.21
N VAL A 49 6.88 -7.95 -1.42
CA VAL A 49 6.81 -6.85 -0.45
C VAL A 49 5.74 -7.19 0.61
N VAL A 50 6.02 -8.24 1.38
CA VAL A 50 5.04 -8.93 2.25
C VAL A 50 4.44 -8.01 3.32
N GLY A 51 5.22 -7.09 3.89
CA GLY A 51 4.73 -6.15 4.91
C GLY A 51 3.61 -5.23 4.38
N VAL A 52 3.82 -4.65 3.20
CA VAL A 52 2.81 -3.79 2.54
C VAL A 52 1.58 -4.60 2.17
N ALA A 53 1.75 -5.79 1.57
CA ALA A 53 0.63 -6.66 1.21
C ALA A 53 -0.22 -7.07 2.43
N SER A 54 0.42 -7.32 3.56
CA SER A 54 -0.25 -7.71 4.81
C SER A 54 -1.08 -6.57 5.38
N LEU A 55 -0.54 -5.35 5.40
CA LEU A 55 -1.28 -4.17 5.84
C LEU A 55 -2.46 -3.85 4.93
N CYS A 56 -2.29 -3.96 3.61
CA CYS A 56 -3.42 -3.81 2.68
C CYS A 56 -4.54 -4.82 2.96
N ARG A 57 -4.21 -6.06 3.31
CA ARG A 57 -5.20 -7.06 3.72
C ARG A 57 -5.92 -6.66 5.00
N SER A 58 -5.21 -6.22 6.03
CA SER A 58 -5.83 -5.71 7.26
C SER A 58 -6.77 -4.54 6.99
N ILE A 59 -6.39 -3.64 6.06
CA ILE A 59 -7.24 -2.53 5.62
C ILE A 59 -8.51 -3.05 4.92
N GLU A 60 -8.42 -4.01 4.00
CA GLU A 60 -9.61 -4.63 3.38
C GLU A 60 -10.54 -5.26 4.44
N ASP A 61 -9.98 -5.94 5.43
CA ASP A 61 -10.73 -6.60 6.50
C ASP A 61 -11.51 -5.55 7.36
N VAL A 62 -10.85 -4.47 7.82
CA VAL A 62 -11.54 -3.43 8.60
C VAL A 62 -12.61 -2.69 7.79
N ILE A 63 -12.40 -2.49 6.48
CA ILE A 63 -13.43 -1.89 5.62
C ILE A 63 -14.63 -2.84 5.48
N LEU A 64 -14.39 -4.15 5.33
CA LEU A 64 -15.45 -5.15 5.23
C LEU A 64 -16.28 -5.22 6.53
N GLU A 65 -15.60 -5.09 7.67
CA GLU A 65 -16.20 -5.18 9.00
C GLU A 65 -16.78 -3.84 9.49
N GLY A 66 -16.64 -2.76 8.70
CA GLY A 66 -17.16 -1.43 9.01
C GLY A 66 -16.41 -0.72 10.15
N ARG A 67 -15.21 -1.17 10.50
CA ARG A 67 -14.38 -0.58 11.57
C ARG A 67 -13.53 0.58 11.05
N PHE A 68 -14.20 1.58 10.50
CA PHE A 68 -13.56 2.73 9.83
C PHE A 68 -12.66 3.56 10.75
N SER A 69 -12.87 3.51 12.07
CA SER A 69 -12.01 4.20 13.06
C SER A 69 -10.58 3.66 13.11
N GLU A 70 -10.31 2.49 12.54
CA GLU A 70 -8.96 1.90 12.48
C GLU A 70 -8.20 2.26 11.19
N LEU A 71 -8.86 2.92 10.22
CA LEU A 71 -8.26 3.17 8.91
C LEU A 71 -7.08 4.13 8.96
N ASP A 72 -7.19 5.23 9.70
CA ASP A 72 -6.11 6.22 9.81
C ASP A 72 -4.82 5.60 10.36
N ASP A 73 -4.94 4.76 11.40
CA ASP A 73 -3.80 4.08 12.01
C ASP A 73 -3.18 3.03 11.08
N LEU A 74 -3.99 2.26 10.36
CA LEU A 74 -3.50 1.26 9.42
C LEU A 74 -2.87 1.87 8.17
N ILE A 75 -3.44 2.97 7.65
CA ILE A 75 -2.88 3.69 6.51
C ILE A 75 -1.57 4.39 6.91
N SER A 76 -1.46 4.92 8.13
CA SER A 76 -0.19 5.44 8.64
C SER A 76 0.88 4.35 8.74
N GLN A 77 0.52 3.16 9.24
CA GLN A 77 1.44 2.01 9.26
C GLN A 77 1.84 1.54 7.85
N LEU A 78 0.92 1.63 6.88
CA LEU A 78 1.19 1.33 5.47
C LEU A 78 2.25 2.27 4.91
N ASP A 79 2.13 3.57 5.16
CA ASP A 79 3.11 4.58 4.73
C ASP A 79 4.49 4.33 5.34
N GLU A 80 4.56 4.11 6.66
CA GLU A 80 5.81 3.81 7.35
C GLU A 80 6.48 2.55 6.80
N THR A 81 5.68 1.51 6.55
CA THR A 81 6.19 0.24 6.01
C THR A 81 6.69 0.43 4.59
N TYR A 82 5.98 1.19 3.76
CA TYR A 82 6.42 1.51 2.41
C TYR A 82 7.71 2.36 2.40
N SER A 83 7.85 3.32 3.32
CA SER A 83 9.07 4.11 3.48
C SER A 83 10.27 3.20 3.81
N LYS A 84 10.13 2.29 4.78
CA LYS A 84 11.19 1.33 5.14
C LYS A 84 11.61 0.46 3.97
N VAL A 85 10.65 0.04 3.13
CA VAL A 85 10.94 -0.71 1.89
C VAL A 85 11.76 0.15 0.94
N THR A 86 11.32 1.38 0.67
CA THR A 86 12.02 2.30 -0.24
C THR A 86 13.45 2.61 0.22
N ASP A 87 13.64 2.84 1.52
CA ASP A 87 14.95 3.09 2.12
C ASP A 87 15.88 1.89 1.98
N TYR A 88 15.36 0.68 2.24
CA TYR A 88 16.11 -0.56 2.11
C TYR A 88 16.62 -0.80 0.68
N TYR A 89 15.79 -0.52 -0.33
CA TYR A 89 16.18 -0.69 -1.73
C TYR A 89 17.15 0.41 -2.20
N SER A 90 17.00 1.64 -1.70
CA SER A 90 17.91 2.76 -2.02
C SER A 90 19.34 2.54 -1.50
N GLN A 91 19.50 1.83 -0.38
CA GLN A 91 20.82 1.50 0.20
C GLN A 91 21.52 0.31 -0.46
N ARG A 92 20.82 -0.46 -1.30
CA ARG A 92 21.32 -1.69 -1.95
C ARG A 92 21.60 -1.53 -3.44
N GLN A 93 21.33 -0.36 -4.01
CA GLN A 93 21.81 0.03 -5.35
C GLN A 93 23.26 0.51 -5.27
#